data_AF-A0A4D6XIC5-F1
#
_entry.id   AF-A0A4D6XIC5-F1
#
_cell.length_a   1.000
_cell.length_b   1.000
_cell.length_c   1.000
_cell.angle_alpha   90.00
_cell.angle_beta   90.00
_cell.angle_gamma   90.00
#
_symmetry.space_group_name_H-M   'P 1'
#
loop_
_entity.id
_entity.type
_entity.pdbx_description
1 polymer ?
#
loop_
_entity_poly.entity_id
_entity_poly.type
_entity_poly.pdbx_seq_one_letter_code
_entity_poly.pdbx_strand_id
1 'polypeptide(L)'
;MSIRTITKSLTSAAALIMGLHPLVAAAALPAAQAPTRGEGTSWLQTMQNYGYDGFMLIGLILLGAMMVGVASHAYGVYHDIHEGKKKWRDLGLTAVVGVCLIGVGIFMVTKATGVL
;
A
#
# COMPACT_ATOMS: atom_id res chain seq x y z
N MET A 1 35.96 -50.20 -27.08
CA MET A 1 35.47 -49.25 -26.05
C MET A 1 33.95 -49.41 -25.97
N SER A 2 33.46 -50.04 -24.89
CA SER A 2 32.16 -50.72 -24.84
C SER A 2 30.96 -49.75 -24.90
N ILE A 3 29.98 -50.08 -25.77
CA ILE A 3 28.67 -49.41 -26.01
C ILE A 3 27.94 -49.03 -24.71
N ARG A 4 28.18 -49.77 -23.62
CA ARG A 4 27.61 -49.51 -22.29
C ARG A 4 28.11 -48.20 -21.64
N THR A 5 29.24 -47.66 -22.09
CA THR A 5 29.83 -46.42 -21.56
C THR A 5 29.16 -45.20 -22.20
N ILE A 6 28.85 -45.29 -23.49
CA ILE A 6 28.18 -44.23 -24.28
C ILE A 6 26.73 -44.05 -23.84
N THR A 7 26.03 -45.15 -23.54
CA THR A 7 24.65 -45.10 -23.04
C THR A 7 24.54 -44.47 -21.65
N LYS A 8 25.53 -44.70 -20.76
CA LYS A 8 25.60 -44.08 -19.44
C LYS A 8 25.90 -42.58 -19.50
N SER A 9 26.82 -42.15 -20.36
CA SER A 9 27.10 -40.71 -20.55
C SER A 9 25.92 -39.96 -21.17
N LEU A 10 25.15 -40.63 -22.05
CA LEU A 10 23.98 -40.04 -22.69
C LEU A 10 22.79 -39.90 -21.73
N THR A 11 22.56 -40.89 -20.86
CA THR A 11 21.53 -40.79 -19.82
C THR A 11 21.89 -39.77 -18.74
N SER A 12 23.17 -39.65 -18.37
CA SER A 12 23.63 -38.59 -17.44
C SER A 12 23.51 -37.19 -18.04
N ALA A 13 23.82 -37.01 -19.33
CA ALA A 13 23.63 -35.73 -20.02
C ALA A 13 22.14 -35.36 -20.13
N ALA A 14 21.28 -36.32 -20.47
CA ALA A 14 19.82 -36.12 -20.50
C ALA A 14 19.24 -35.76 -19.13
N ALA A 15 19.72 -36.41 -18.06
CA ALA A 15 19.31 -36.09 -16.69
C ALA A 15 19.78 -34.70 -16.23
N LEU A 16 20.97 -34.25 -16.67
CA LEU A 16 21.46 -32.90 -16.40
C LEU A 16 20.63 -31.84 -17.15
N ILE A 17 20.28 -32.10 -18.42
CA ILE A 17 19.45 -31.20 -19.24
C ILE A 17 18.01 -31.11 -18.69
N MET A 18 17.43 -32.24 -18.26
CA MET A 18 16.12 -32.27 -17.61
C MET A 18 16.14 -31.69 -16.19
N GLY A 19 17.26 -31.80 -15.46
CA GLY A 19 17.44 -31.17 -14.14
C GLY A 19 17.64 -29.65 -14.20
N LEU A 20 18.04 -29.12 -15.35
CA LEU A 20 18.15 -27.68 -15.63
C LEU A 20 16.83 -27.07 -16.14
N HIS A 21 15.80 -27.87 -16.41
CA HIS A 21 14.47 -27.38 -16.84
C HIS A 21 13.67 -26.52 -15.85
N PRO A 22 13.89 -26.50 -14.51
CA PRO A 22 13.17 -25.54 -13.67
C PRO A 22 13.70 -24.11 -13.81
N LEU A 23 14.80 -23.87 -14.53
CA LEU A 23 15.34 -22.51 -14.76
C LEU A 23 14.56 -21.71 -15.81
N VAL A 24 13.64 -22.33 -16.56
CA VAL A 24 12.80 -21.66 -17.58
C VAL A 24 11.32 -21.81 -17.26
N ALA A 25 10.96 -21.68 -15.98
CA ALA A 25 9.58 -21.42 -15.60
C ALA A 25 9.23 -19.95 -15.90
N ALA A 26 9.17 -19.59 -17.17
CA ALA A 26 8.54 -18.36 -17.62
C ALA A 26 7.02 -18.56 -17.57
N ALA A 27 6.47 -18.59 -16.35
CA ALA A 27 5.04 -18.48 -16.18
C ALA A 27 4.62 -17.14 -16.81
N ALA A 28 3.68 -17.17 -17.75
CA ALA A 28 3.03 -15.98 -18.30
C ALA A 28 2.12 -15.33 -17.24
N LEU A 29 2.67 -15.11 -16.04
CA LEU A 29 2.06 -14.33 -14.98
C LEU A 29 1.99 -12.89 -15.48
N PRO A 30 0.86 -12.19 -15.29
CA PRO A 30 0.80 -10.76 -15.52
C PRO A 30 2.01 -10.08 -14.89
N ALA A 31 2.67 -9.19 -15.63
CA ALA A 31 3.76 -8.41 -15.09
C ALA A 31 3.27 -7.68 -13.83
N ALA A 32 4.10 -7.65 -12.78
CA ALA A 32 3.77 -6.90 -11.58
C ALA A 32 3.50 -5.44 -11.97
N GLN A 33 2.41 -4.88 -11.44
CA GLN A 33 2.07 -3.50 -11.73
C GLN A 33 3.17 -2.61 -11.15
N ALA A 34 3.80 -1.77 -11.98
CA ALA A 34 4.85 -0.88 -11.54
C ALA A 34 4.32 0.07 -10.44
N PRO A 35 5.14 0.41 -9.43
CA PRO A 35 4.74 1.37 -8.42
C PRO A 35 4.55 2.76 -9.05
N THR A 36 3.72 3.60 -8.42
CA THR A 36 3.31 4.92 -8.96
C THR A 36 4.50 5.85 -9.22
N ARG A 37 5.60 5.66 -8.48
CA ARG A 37 6.87 6.39 -8.62
C ARG A 37 7.89 5.72 -9.57
N GLY A 38 7.51 4.61 -10.20
CA GLY A 38 8.39 3.81 -11.07
C GLY A 38 9.33 2.87 -10.31
N GLU A 39 9.90 1.89 -11.02
CA GLU A 39 10.95 1.04 -10.45
C GLU A 39 12.23 1.85 -10.23
N GLY A 40 12.82 1.72 -9.04
CA GLY A 40 14.04 2.42 -8.67
C GLY A 40 15.29 1.82 -9.30
N THR A 41 16.43 2.49 -9.17
CA THR A 41 17.74 2.00 -9.66
C THR A 41 18.28 0.83 -8.85
N SER A 42 17.71 0.58 -7.66
CA SER A 42 18.03 -0.56 -6.80
C SER A 42 16.77 -1.26 -6.32
N TRP A 43 16.87 -2.56 -6.01
CA TRP A 43 15.76 -3.36 -5.50
C TRP A 43 15.14 -2.78 -4.22
N LEU A 44 15.97 -2.17 -3.36
CA LEU A 44 15.52 -1.55 -2.11
C LEU A 44 14.65 -0.32 -2.40
N GLN A 45 15.02 0.49 -3.39
CA GLN A 45 14.25 1.66 -3.79
C GLN A 45 12.91 1.27 -4.42
N THR A 46 12.87 0.21 -5.23
CA THR A 46 11.60 -0.32 -5.77
C THR A 46 10.67 -0.78 -4.64
N MET A 47 11.20 -1.44 -3.60
CA MET A 47 10.43 -1.82 -2.41
C MET A 47 9.94 -0.61 -1.60
N GLN A 48 10.74 0.44 -1.47
CA GLN A 48 10.31 1.71 -0.85
C GLN A 48 9.16 2.35 -1.64
N ASN A 49 9.22 2.35 -2.97
CA ASN A 49 8.17 2.90 -3.82
C ASN A 49 6.85 2.11 -3.72
N TYR A 50 6.90 0.78 -3.58
CA TYR A 50 5.71 0.00 -3.23
C TYR A 50 5.20 0.30 -1.82
N GLY A 51 6.11 0.49 -0.86
CA GLY A 51 5.78 0.93 0.49
C GLY A 51 5.04 2.26 0.50
N TYR A 52 5.51 3.24 -0.30
CA TYR A 52 4.87 4.53 -0.47
C TYR A 52 3.42 4.40 -0.94
N ASP A 53 3.18 3.60 -1.99
CA ASP A 53 1.83 3.36 -2.53
C ASP A 53 0.93 2.72 -1.47
N GLY A 54 1.45 1.75 -0.71
CA GLY A 54 0.75 1.12 0.40
C GLY A 54 0.36 2.12 1.50
N PHE A 55 1.29 2.95 1.96
CA PHE A 55 1.00 3.98 2.96
C PHE A 55 0.01 5.03 2.46
N MET A 56 0.04 5.36 1.16
CA MET A 56 -0.93 6.29 0.57
C MET A 56 -2.35 5.75 0.63
N LEU A 57 -2.54 4.47 0.32
CA LEU A 57 -3.84 3.80 0.42
C LEU A 57 -4.35 3.74 1.86
N ILE A 58 -3.46 3.44 2.82
CA ILE A 58 -3.79 3.47 4.26
C ILE A 58 -4.18 4.90 4.68
N GLY A 59 -3.44 5.91 4.20
CA GLY A 59 -3.73 7.32 4.44
C GLY A 59 -5.11 7.72 3.93
N LEU A 60 -5.52 7.23 2.76
CA LEU A 60 -6.86 7.48 2.21
C LEU A 60 -7.97 6.91 3.09
N ILE A 61 -7.82 5.67 3.56
CA ILE A 61 -8.80 5.03 4.45
C ILE A 61 -8.87 5.78 5.78
N LEU A 62 -7.72 6.15 6.35
CA LEU A 62 -7.64 6.90 7.60
C LEU A 62 -8.31 8.28 7.47
N LEU A 63 -8.07 8.99 6.37
CA LEU A 63 -8.73 10.26 6.09
C LEU A 63 -10.25 10.11 6.00
N GLY A 64 -10.74 9.06 5.34
CA GLY A 64 -12.15 8.71 5.29
C GLY A 64 -12.72 8.46 6.70
N ALA A 65 -12.03 7.69 7.52
CA ALA A 65 -12.44 7.41 8.90
C ALA A 65 -12.46 8.68 9.78
N MET A 66 -11.49 9.57 9.61
CA MET A 66 -11.46 10.87 10.30
C MET A 66 -12.65 11.75 9.91
N MET A 67 -13.01 11.78 8.62
CA MET A 67 -14.18 12.51 8.16
C MET A 67 -15.48 11.98 8.80
N VAL A 68 -15.61 10.65 8.88
CA VAL A 68 -16.75 10.02 9.57
C VAL A 68 -16.76 10.39 11.06
N GLY A 69 -15.61 10.36 11.75
CA GLY A 69 -15.51 10.74 13.16
C GLY A 69 -15.94 12.19 13.43
N VAL A 70 -15.52 13.14 12.59
CA VAL A 70 -15.94 14.55 12.69
C VAL A 70 -17.43 14.69 12.40
N ALA A 71 -17.97 13.99 11.39
CA ALA A 71 -19.40 13.98 11.11
C ALA A 71 -20.20 13.45 12.30
N SER A 72 -19.80 12.33 12.91
CA SER A 72 -20.43 11.78 14.10
C SER A 72 -20.46 12.77 15.28
N HIS A 73 -19.36 13.49 15.51
CA HIS A 73 -19.32 14.52 16.54
C HIS A 73 -20.24 15.72 16.21
N ALA A 74 -20.25 16.15 14.94
CA ALA A 74 -21.12 17.22 14.48
C ALA A 74 -22.62 16.86 14.61
N TYR A 75 -22.99 15.60 14.31
CA TYR A 75 -24.36 15.11 14.51
C TYR A 75 -24.80 15.19 15.98
N GLY A 76 -23.93 14.83 16.92
CA GLY A 76 -24.22 14.97 18.35
C GLY A 76 -24.50 16.41 18.76
N VAL A 77 -23.66 17.36 18.31
CA VAL A 77 -23.87 18.79 18.59
C VAL A 77 -25.11 19.34 17.90
N TYR A 78 -25.43 18.86 16.68
CA TYR A 78 -26.64 19.22 15.98
C TYR A 78 -27.92 18.75 16.71
N HIS A 79 -27.88 17.55 17.27
CA HIS A 79 -28.97 17.03 18.09
C HIS A 79 -29.18 17.90 19.34
N ASP A 80 -28.11 18.23 20.05
CA ASP A 80 -28.17 19.09 21.23
C ASP A 80 -28.71 20.50 20.92
N ILE A 81 -28.51 21.01 19.70
CA ILE A 81 -29.09 22.29 19.25
C ILE A 81 -30.61 22.17 19.11
N HIS A 82 -31.12 21.05 18.58
CA HIS A 82 -32.55 20.80 18.45
C HIS A 82 -33.24 20.63 19.81
N GLU A 83 -32.52 20.10 20.80
CA GLU A 83 -32.98 20.03 22.18
C GLU A 83 -32.82 21.37 22.96
N GLY A 84 -32.30 22.41 22.32
CA GLY A 84 -32.09 23.74 22.93
C GLY A 84 -30.92 23.82 23.92
N LYS A 85 -30.09 22.76 24.02
CA LYS A 85 -28.96 22.66 24.96
C LYS A 85 -27.69 23.35 24.45
N LYS A 86 -27.56 23.53 23.12
CA LYS A 86 -26.40 24.16 22.47
C LYS A 86 -26.81 25.19 21.43
N LYS A 87 -25.86 26.03 21.01
CA LYS A 87 -26.07 27.05 19.97
C LYS A 87 -25.45 26.60 18.65
N TRP A 88 -25.99 27.09 17.53
CA TRP A 88 -25.42 26.91 16.18
C TRP A 88 -23.94 27.32 16.06
N ARG A 89 -23.51 28.30 16.85
CA ARG A 89 -22.10 28.68 16.96
C ARG A 89 -21.22 27.52 17.43
N ASP A 90 -21.71 26.72 18.36
CA ASP A 90 -20.93 25.63 18.94
C ASP A 90 -20.73 24.53 17.90
N LEU A 91 -21.71 24.28 17.01
CA LEU A 91 -21.57 23.41 15.84
C LEU A 91 -20.45 23.89 14.90
N GLY A 92 -20.45 25.18 14.57
CA GLY A 92 -19.40 25.80 13.75
C GLY A 92 -18.01 25.67 14.39
N LEU A 93 -17.91 25.81 15.71
CA LEU A 93 -16.65 25.62 16.43
C LEU A 93 -16.13 24.18 16.32
N THR A 94 -17.00 23.17 16.47
CA THR A 94 -16.57 21.76 16.30
C THR A 94 -16.09 21.49 14.88
N ALA A 95 -16.74 22.09 13.87
CA ALA A 95 -16.36 21.92 12.48
C ALA A 95 -14.96 22.51 12.21
N VAL A 96 -14.68 23.72 12.71
CA VAL A 96 -13.37 24.37 12.56
C VAL A 96 -12.28 23.55 13.27
N VAL A 97 -12.51 23.15 14.52
CA VAL A 97 -11.55 22.33 15.26
C VAL A 97 -11.30 20.99 14.57
N GLY A 98 -12.36 20.34 14.06
CA GLY A 98 -12.25 19.10 13.29
C GLY A 98 -11.38 19.25 12.05
N VAL A 99 -11.58 20.29 11.24
CA VAL A 99 -10.76 20.56 10.05
C VAL A 99 -9.31 20.84 10.43
N CYS A 100 -9.06 21.62 11.48
CA CYS A 100 -7.71 21.90 11.96
C CYS A 100 -6.98 20.61 12.40
N LEU A 101 -7.64 19.75 13.17
CA LEU A 101 -7.05 18.49 13.64
C LEU A 101 -6.74 17.54 12.47
N ILE A 102 -7.66 17.40 11.52
CA ILE A 102 -7.44 16.60 10.31
C ILE A 102 -6.27 17.18 9.50
N GLY A 103 -6.25 18.50 9.30
CA GLY A 103 -5.19 19.18 8.54
C GLY A 103 -3.79 18.95 9.13
N VAL A 104 -3.66 19.04 10.45
CA VAL A 104 -2.39 18.75 11.15
C VAL A 104 -2.01 17.27 10.99
N GLY A 105 -2.98 16.35 11.13
CA GLY A 105 -2.74 14.92 10.94
C GLY A 105 -2.23 14.59 9.53
N ILE A 106 -2.91 15.08 8.50
CA ILE A 106 -2.49 14.92 7.10
C ILE A 106 -1.08 15.50 6.92
N PHE A 107 -0.85 16.72 7.41
CA PHE A 107 0.45 17.38 7.28
C PHE A 107 1.59 16.54 7.85
N MET A 108 1.44 16.02 9.08
CA MET A 108 2.47 15.20 9.70
C MET A 108 2.71 13.90 8.93
N VAL A 109 1.65 13.22 8.49
CA VAL A 109 1.77 12.00 7.68
C VAL A 109 2.47 12.31 6.36
N THR A 110 2.08 13.36 5.63
CA THR A 110 2.74 13.75 4.37
C THR A 110 4.23 14.04 4.58
N LYS A 111 4.60 14.70 5.68
CA LYS A 111 6.02 14.94 6.02
C LYS A 111 6.76 13.64 6.33
N ALA A 112 6.14 12.71 7.07
CA ALA A 112 6.72 11.41 7.36
C ALA A 112 6.91 10.57 6.08
N THR A 113 5.90 10.52 5.21
CA THR A 113 5.98 9.81 3.93
C THR A 113 7.00 10.44 2.96
N GLY A 114 7.32 11.72 3.12
CA GLY A 114 8.39 12.37 2.34
C GLY A 114 9.81 11.94 2.72
N VAL A 115 10.00 11.29 3.88
CA VAL A 115 11.29 10.71 4.30
C VAL A 115 11.51 9.32 3.68
N LEU A 116 10.43 8.67 3.24
CA LEU A 116 10.43 7.37 2.57
C LEU A 116 10.71 7.51 1.07
#